data_AF-A0A016VR40-F1
#
_entry.id   AF-A0A016VR40-F1
#
_cell.length_a   1.000
_cell.length_b   1.000
_cell.length_c   1.000
_cell.angle_alpha   90.00
_cell.angle_beta   90.00
_cell.angle_gamma   90.00
#
_symmetry.space_group_name_H-M   'P 1'
#
loop_
_entity.id
_entity.type
_entity.pdbx_description
1 polymer ?
#
loop_
_entity_poly.entity_id
_entity_poly.type
_entity_poly.pdbx_seq_one_letter_code
_entity_poly.pdbx_strand_id
1 'polypeptide(L)'
;MLADFDDACGKIGLQLNLTKTMFMRNGWVPNAPFSLNGTSMPECSSYVYIGREVKMMNDFAPELDRRKRGAWGAYKSIENVVKRLWEPGRYLSRMKPRSASSNALSSG
;
A
#
# COMPACT_ATOMS: atom_id res chain seq x y z
N MET A 1 -22.35 -5.57 1.29
CA MET A 1 -21.60 -5.11 2.48
C MET A 1 -22.46 -4.26 3.42
N LEU A 2 -22.92 -3.06 3.03
CA LEU A 2 -23.77 -2.22 3.90
C LEU A 2 -25.14 -2.86 4.20
N ALA A 3 -25.77 -3.47 3.19
CA ALA A 3 -27.01 -4.23 3.38
C ALA A 3 -26.82 -5.45 4.30
N ASP A 4 -25.71 -6.18 4.12
CA ASP A 4 -25.40 -7.34 4.97
C ASP A 4 -25.12 -6.92 6.42
N PHE A 5 -24.52 -5.73 6.63
CA PHE A 5 -24.31 -5.16 7.95
C PHE A 5 -25.63 -4.74 8.61
N ASP A 6 -26.53 -4.10 7.86
CA ASP A 6 -27.87 -3.73 8.34
C ASP A 6 -28.67 -4.97 8.75
N ASP A 7 -28.65 -6.02 7.92
CA ASP A 7 -29.28 -7.32 8.22
C ASP A 7 -28.68 -7.97 9.48
N ALA A 8 -27.35 -7.95 9.62
CA ALA A 8 -26.67 -8.46 10.81
C ALA A 8 -27.03 -7.66 12.07
N CYS A 9 -27.14 -6.33 11.98
CA CYS A 9 -27.63 -5.49 13.06
C CYS A 9 -29.07 -5.85 13.44
N GLY A 10 -29.95 -6.04 12.46
CA GLY A 10 -31.34 -6.43 12.67
C GLY A 10 -31.48 -7.74 13.47
N LYS A 11 -30.60 -8.72 13.20
CA LYS A 11 -30.57 -10.01 13.93
C LYS A 11 -30.26 -9.87 15.42
N ILE A 12 -29.58 -8.81 15.84
CA ILE A 12 -29.25 -8.53 17.24
C ILE A 12 -30.11 -7.40 17.84
N GLY A 13 -31.16 -6.98 17.12
CA GLY A 13 -32.09 -5.93 17.59
C GLY A 13 -31.56 -4.50 17.46
N LEU A 14 -30.52 -4.29 16.65
CA LEU A 14 -30.00 -2.96 16.32
C LEU A 14 -30.47 -2.51 14.94
N GLN A 15 -30.54 -1.20 14.71
CA GLN A 15 -30.90 -0.62 13.41
C GLN A 15 -29.91 0.48 13.02
N LEU A 16 -29.52 0.50 11.74
CA LEU A 16 -28.72 1.60 11.20
C LEU A 16 -29.54 2.89 11.11
N ASN A 17 -28.98 3.98 11.62
CA ASN A 17 -29.52 5.31 11.39
C ASN A 17 -28.94 5.89 10.09
N LEU A 18 -29.63 5.66 8.97
CA LEU A 18 -29.16 6.07 7.65
C LEU A 18 -29.08 7.58 7.47
N THR A 19 -29.91 8.36 8.17
CA THR A 19 -29.86 9.83 8.14
C THR A 19 -28.66 10.40 8.88
N LYS A 20 -28.11 9.69 9.87
CA LYS A 20 -26.87 10.06 10.58
C LYS A 20 -25.62 9.44 9.95
N THR A 21 -25.77 8.48 9.06
CA THR A 21 -24.65 7.76 8.43
C THR A 21 -24.27 8.45 7.14
N MET A 22 -23.12 9.13 7.13
CA MET A 22 -22.58 9.76 5.92
C MET A 22 -21.78 8.74 5.10
N PHE A 23 -22.05 8.65 3.80
CA PHE A 23 -21.17 7.95 2.86
C PHE A 23 -20.20 8.93 2.20
N MET A 24 -18.98 8.48 1.92
CA MET A 24 -18.00 9.25 1.15
C MET A 24 -17.80 8.60 -0.22
N ARG A 25 -18.08 9.35 -1.29
CA ARG A 25 -17.90 8.87 -2.66
C ARG A 25 -16.43 8.88 -3.07
N ASN A 26 -15.98 7.82 -3.74
CA ASN A 26 -14.68 7.76 -4.40
C ASN A 26 -14.84 7.95 -5.93
N GLY A 27 -13.73 8.11 -6.65
CA GLY A 27 -13.75 8.31 -8.12
C GLY A 27 -14.18 7.10 -8.96
N TRP A 28 -14.42 5.93 -8.34
CA TRP A 28 -14.82 4.69 -9.03
C TRP A 28 -16.30 4.36 -8.85
N VAL A 29 -16.97 5.02 -7.92
CA VAL A 29 -18.41 4.87 -7.69
C VAL A 29 -19.15 5.83 -8.64
N PRO A 30 -20.13 5.34 -9.42
CA PRO A 30 -20.93 6.21 -10.29
C PRO A 30 -21.56 7.38 -9.53
N ASN A 31 -21.70 8.52 -10.20
CA ASN A 31 -22.34 9.71 -9.63
C ASN A 31 -23.86 9.54 -9.59
N ALA A 32 -24.33 8.66 -8.71
CA ALA A 32 -25.73 8.40 -8.44
C ALA A 32 -26.00 8.48 -6.93
N PRO A 33 -27.24 8.83 -6.52
CA PRO A 33 -27.65 8.73 -5.13
C PRO A 33 -27.52 7.28 -4.64
N PHE A 34 -26.91 7.09 -3.47
CA PHE A 34 -26.82 5.78 -2.83
C PHE A 34 -28.00 5.63 -1.86
N SER A 35 -28.80 4.57 -2.03
CA SER A 35 -29.94 4.29 -1.15
C SER A 35 -29.85 2.88 -0.57
N LEU A 36 -30.27 2.74 0.68
CA LEU A 36 -30.43 1.47 1.37
C LEU A 36 -31.88 1.38 1.86
N ASN A 37 -32.58 0.29 1.56
CA ASN A 37 -33.99 0.09 1.92
C ASN A 37 -34.91 1.26 1.53
N GLY A 38 -34.64 1.90 0.37
CA GLY A 38 -35.39 3.06 -0.11
C GLY A 38 -35.05 4.39 0.57
N THR A 39 -34.15 4.41 1.55
CA THR A 39 -33.68 5.64 2.21
C THR A 39 -32.36 6.09 1.59
N SER A 40 -32.30 7.33 1.09
CA SER A 40 -31.07 7.90 0.52
C SER A 40 -30.10 8.25 1.64
N MET A 41 -28.87 7.76 1.53
CA MET A 41 -27.81 8.11 2.48
C MET A 41 -27.20 9.46 2.11
N PRO A 42 -26.93 10.33 3.11
CA PRO A 42 -26.26 11.60 2.85
C PRO A 42 -24.79 11.38 2.46
N GLU A 43 -24.28 12.23 1.58
CA GLU A 43 -22.90 12.18 1.07
C GLU A 43 -22.04 13.27 1.72
N CYS A 44 -20.78 12.95 2.02
CA CYS A 44 -19.79 13.89 2.52
C CYS A 44 -18.54 13.92 1.64
N SER A 45 -17.95 15.11 1.45
CA SER A 45 -16.75 15.32 0.61
C SER A 45 -15.44 15.17 1.38
N SER A 46 -15.41 15.46 2.68
CA SER A 46 -14.25 15.26 3.55
C SER A 46 -14.67 14.88 4.97
N TYR A 47 -13.82 14.10 5.65
CA TYR A 47 -14.07 13.65 7.01
C TYR A 47 -12.80 13.84 7.84
N VAL A 48 -12.92 14.47 9.02
CA VAL A 48 -11.79 14.65 9.93
C VAL A 48 -11.76 13.48 10.91
N TYR A 49 -10.78 12.60 10.76
CA TYR A 49 -10.55 11.46 11.64
C TYR A 49 -9.28 11.67 12.46
N ILE A 50 -9.39 11.68 13.79
CA ILE A 50 -8.25 11.82 14.71
C ILE A 50 -7.34 13.00 14.30
N GLY A 51 -7.96 14.16 14.03
CA GLY A 51 -7.26 15.39 13.65
C GLY A 51 -6.64 15.41 12.26
N ARG A 52 -6.87 14.38 11.41
CA ARG A 52 -6.46 14.38 10.01
C ARG A 52 -7.67 14.42 9.10
N GLU A 53 -7.69 15.38 8.18
CA GLU A 53 -8.70 15.42 7.13
C GLU A 53 -8.43 14.30 6.11
N VAL A 54 -9.45 13.50 5.86
CA VAL A 54 -9.48 12.47 4.83
C VAL A 54 -10.39 12.97 3.73
N LYS A 55 -9.82 13.18 2.53
CA LYS A 55 -10.56 13.57 1.33
C LYS A 55 -10.43 12.48 0.28
N MET A 56 -11.55 11.83 -0.06
CA MET A 56 -11.55 10.69 -0.99
C MET A 56 -11.23 11.08 -2.44
N MET A 57 -11.46 12.33 -2.84
CA MET A 57 -11.34 12.77 -4.24
C MET A 57 -9.94 13.25 -4.66
N ASN A 58 -9.09 13.74 -3.74
CA ASN A 58 -7.87 14.44 -4.14
C ASN A 58 -6.58 13.62 -3.96
N ASP A 59 -6.48 12.77 -2.94
CA ASP A 59 -5.16 12.23 -2.52
C ASP A 59 -5.08 10.70 -2.53
N PHE A 60 -6.18 10.01 -2.83
CA PHE A 60 -6.24 8.55 -2.69
C PHE A 60 -5.45 7.81 -3.77
N ALA A 61 -5.54 8.24 -5.03
CA ALA A 61 -4.78 7.64 -6.13
C ALA A 61 -3.25 7.84 -5.93
N PRO A 62 -2.75 9.06 -5.65
CA PRO A 62 -1.34 9.26 -5.32
C PRO A 62 -0.85 8.43 -4.12
N GLU A 63 -1.64 8.32 -3.05
CA GLU A 63 -1.28 7.54 -1.86
C GLU A 63 -1.29 6.03 -2.12
N LEU A 64 -2.27 5.52 -2.87
CA LEU A 64 -2.30 4.12 -3.32
C LEU A 64 -1.09 3.79 -4.19
N ASP A 65 -0.74 4.66 -5.14
CA ASP A 65 0.43 4.47 -5.99
C ASP A 65 1.73 4.53 -5.19
N ARG A 66 1.82 5.41 -4.18
CA ARG A 66 2.95 5.44 -3.24
C ARG A 66 3.09 4.11 -2.49
N ARG A 67 1.99 3.56 -1.96
CA ARG A 67 2.01 2.28 -1.23
C ARG A 67 2.34 1.10 -2.15
N LYS A 68 1.76 1.05 -3.35
CA LYS A 68 2.10 0.05 -4.38
C LYS A 68 3.59 0.08 -4.73
N ARG A 69 4.15 1.28 -4.97
CA ARG A 69 5.60 1.45 -5.23
C ARG A 69 6.45 1.00 -4.04
N GLY A 70 6.07 1.36 -2.82
CA GLY A 70 6.79 0.95 -1.60
C GLY A 70 6.81 -0.57 -1.41
N ALA A 71 5.66 -1.23 -1.58
CA ALA A 71 5.55 -2.68 -1.51
C ALA A 71 6.37 -3.36 -2.60
N TRP A 72 6.30 -2.86 -3.85
CA TRP A 72 7.07 -3.39 -4.97
C TRP A 72 8.58 -3.22 -4.76
N GLY A 73 9.02 -2.08 -4.26
CA GLY A 73 10.43 -1.82 -3.93
C GLY A 73 10.96 -2.78 -2.86
N ALA A 74 10.19 -3.05 -1.81
CA ALA A 74 10.53 -4.02 -0.77
C ALA A 74 10.64 -5.44 -1.34
N TYR A 75 9.66 -5.86 -2.15
CA TYR A 75 9.68 -7.15 -2.83
C TYR A 75 10.94 -7.31 -3.72
N LYS A 76 11.25 -6.31 -4.56
CA LYS A 76 12.45 -6.32 -5.41
C LYS A 76 13.74 -6.38 -4.60
N SER A 77 13.80 -5.73 -3.44
CA SER A 77 14.96 -5.82 -2.54
C SER A 77 15.18 -7.26 -2.06
N ILE A 78 14.12 -7.94 -1.62
CA ILE A 78 14.17 -9.34 -1.18
C ILE A 78 14.55 -10.25 -2.34
N GLU A 79 13.91 -10.10 -3.51
CA GLU A 79 14.23 -10.87 -4.71
C GLU A 79 15.71 -10.73 -5.10
N ASN A 80 16.25 -9.53 -5.03
CA ASN A 80 17.67 -9.26 -5.31
C ASN A 80 18.59 -9.97 -4.31
N VAL A 81 18.23 -10.02 -3.02
CA VAL A 81 19.00 -10.75 -2.00
C VAL A 81 18.97 -12.26 -2.27
N VAL A 82 17.78 -12.81 -2.53
CA VAL A 82 17.60 -14.25 -2.81
C VAL A 82 18.42 -14.67 -4.03
N LYS A 83 18.37 -13.90 -5.12
CA LYS A 83 19.19 -14.15 -6.32
C LYS A 83 20.68 -14.14 -6.05
N ARG A 84 21.16 -13.27 -5.14
CA ARG A 84 22.59 -13.22 -4.74
C ARG A 84 23.02 -14.44 -3.93
N LEU A 85 22.12 -14.98 -3.11
CA LEU A 85 22.40 -16.17 -2.31
C LEU A 85 22.36 -17.45 -3.14
N TRP A 86 21.52 -17.48 -4.17
CA TRP A 86 21.30 -18.66 -5.01
C TRP A 86 22.23 -18.76 -6.23
N GLU A 87 22.85 -17.65 -6.67
CA GLU A 87 23.86 -17.60 -7.74
C GLU A 87 25.27 -17.23 -7.20
N PRO A 88 25.91 -18.09 -6.38
CA PRO A 88 27.17 -17.77 -5.70
C PRO A 88 28.38 -17.57 -6.62
N GLY A 89 28.31 -18.03 -7.88
CA GLY A 89 29.46 -18.07 -8.81
C GLY A 89 30.00 -16.74 -9.32
N ARG A 90 29.35 -15.59 -9.03
CA ARG A 90 29.80 -14.25 -9.53
C ARG A 90 30.55 -13.38 -8.52
N TYR A 91 30.68 -13.81 -7.26
CA TYR A 91 31.35 -13.02 -6.22
C TYR A 91 32.86 -13.32 -6.10
N LEU A 92 33.27 -14.56 -6.36
CA LEU A 92 34.67 -14.99 -6.18
C LEU A 92 35.63 -14.35 -7.18
N SER A 93 35.14 -13.85 -8.33
CA SER A 93 35.98 -13.20 -9.35
C SER A 93 36.48 -11.80 -8.95
N ARG A 94 35.93 -11.19 -7.88
CA ARG A 94 36.26 -9.82 -7.46
C ARG A 94 37.16 -9.74 -6.21
N MET A 95 37.43 -10.85 -5.54
CA MET A 95 38.37 -10.94 -4.42
C MET A 95 39.65 -11.70 -4.82
N LYS A 96 40.34 -11.28 -5.89
CA LYS A 96 41.70 -11.76 -6.16
C LYS A 96 42.69 -10.89 -5.37
N PRO A 97 43.49 -11.43 -4.44
CA PRO A 97 44.44 -10.62 -3.68
C PRO A 97 45.52 -10.08 -4.62
N ARG A 98 45.86 -8.79 -4.50
CA ARG A 98 47.06 -8.21 -5.13
C ARG A 98 48.29 -8.90 -4.52
N SER A 99 48.86 -9.86 -5.23
CA SER A 99 50.16 -10.42 -4.88
C SER A 99 51.20 -9.29 -4.90
N ALA A 100 51.87 -9.07 -3.77
CA ALA A 100 53.00 -8.16 -3.66
C ALA A 100 54.13 -8.65 -4.59
N SER A 101 54.53 -7.81 -5.54
CA SER A 101 55.72 -8.02 -6.36
C SER A 101 56.96 -7.72 -5.52
N SER A 102 57.80 -8.73 -5.31
CA SER A 102 59.11 -8.62 -4.69
C SER A 102 60.02 -7.71 -5.50
N ASN A 103 60.62 -6.69 -4.88
CA ASN A 103 61.81 -6.03 -5.42
C ASN A 103 63.02 -6.88 -5.06
N ALA A 104 63.57 -7.59 -6.05
CA ALA A 104 64.91 -8.16 -5.95
C ALA A 104 65.91 -7.06 -6.31
N LEU A 105 66.70 -6.64 -5.31
CA LEU A 105 67.97 -5.95 -5.49
C LEU A 105 68.90 -6.84 -6.33
N SER A 106 69.43 -6.31 -7.43
CA SER A 106 70.65 -6.83 -8.03
C SER A 106 71.60 -5.66 -8.28
N SER A 107 72.48 -5.46 -7.31
CA SER A 107 73.78 -4.81 -7.44
C SER A 107 74.72 -5.68 -8.26
N GLY A 108 75.50 -5.08 -9.16
CA GLY A 108 76.58 -5.72 -9.93
C GLY A 108 76.92 -4.95 -11.18
#